data_AF-A0AAU1YZD6-F1
#
_entry.id   AF-A0AAU1YZD6-F1
#
_cell.length_a   1.000
_cell.length_b   1.000
_cell.length_c   1.000
_cell.angle_alpha   90.00
_cell.angle_beta   90.00
_cell.angle_gamma   90.00
#
_symmetry.space_group_name_H-M   'P 1'
#
loop_
_entity.id
_entity.type
_entity.pdbx_description
1 polymer ?
#
loop_
_entity_poly.entity_id
_entity_poly.type
_entity_poly.pdbx_seq_one_letter_code
_entity_poly.pdbx_strand_id
1 'polypeptide(L)'
;MADDIGARPGGAGAWGQAFTALVLVGSLGVGLWAVGQAESAERARKPAACSGGGPEEPVRSDGETARHVSGAELCAALNRPDLADLLGTGEELATIAYGRGGSRRDADGQEIATPTARVEIGGYTVALSATYSHLPLATYAGLLTNGTGPRTVLGRPAYLYSDRTLDVSLRVGGVTTETRPGVPVRAVILARDAQDSGGSFDVSLWRKDGAVPDDAVLLRVAEQVLPTVPGWTTAG
;
A
#
# COMPACT_ATOMS: atom_id res chain seq x y z
N MET A 1 -11.58 86.46 38.46
CA MET A 1 -12.56 85.59 37.79
C MET A 1 -11.72 84.68 36.89
N ALA A 2 -11.14 83.59 37.42
CA ALA A 2 -11.72 82.23 37.59
C ALA A 2 -12.08 81.61 36.23
N ASP A 3 -11.13 80.85 35.65
CA ASP A 3 -11.11 79.38 35.39
C ASP A 3 -11.62 79.09 33.95
N ASP A 4 -11.01 78.24 33.11
CA ASP A 4 -10.66 76.83 33.36
C ASP A 4 -9.51 76.29 32.48
N ILE A 5 -8.86 75.25 33.00
CA ILE A 5 -7.83 74.41 32.38
C ILE A 5 -8.49 73.28 31.57
N GLY A 6 -7.97 72.99 30.38
CA GLY A 6 -8.26 71.76 29.64
C GLY A 6 -7.02 71.25 28.89
N ALA A 7 -6.36 70.23 29.45
CA ALA A 7 -5.21 69.54 28.86
C ALA A 7 -5.58 68.72 27.61
N ARG A 8 -4.61 68.49 26.70
CA ARG A 8 -4.54 67.23 25.94
C ARG A 8 -3.12 66.87 25.50
N PRO A 9 -2.61 65.67 25.87
CA PRO A 9 -1.38 65.11 25.33
C PRO A 9 -1.61 64.62 23.89
N GLY A 10 -0.71 64.97 22.97
CA GLY A 10 -0.73 64.49 21.58
C GLY A 10 -0.38 63.01 21.52
N GLY A 11 -1.41 62.16 21.41
CA GLY A 11 -1.27 60.71 21.32
C GLY A 11 -0.69 60.24 19.98
N ALA A 12 0.21 59.26 20.05
CA ALA A 12 0.63 58.47 18.91
C ALA A 12 -0.62 57.88 18.22
N GLY A 13 -0.82 58.25 16.95
CA GLY A 13 -2.01 57.90 16.20
C GLY A 13 -2.17 56.39 16.06
N ALA A 14 -3.36 55.90 16.38
CA ALA A 14 -3.83 54.52 16.23
C ALA A 14 -3.67 53.92 14.82
N TRP A 15 -3.23 54.71 13.85
CA TRP A 15 -3.01 54.32 12.46
C TRP A 15 -1.62 53.75 12.20
N GLY A 16 -0.64 53.99 13.08
CA GLY A 16 0.70 53.42 12.97
C GLY A 16 0.76 51.92 13.29
N GLN A 17 -0.16 51.41 14.12
CA GLN A 17 -0.18 50.00 14.53
C GLN A 17 -0.96 49.09 13.57
N ALA A 18 -1.91 49.64 12.81
CA ALA A 18 -2.70 48.86 11.85
C ALA A 18 -1.86 48.41 10.65
N PHE A 19 -0.93 49.24 10.18
CA PHE A 19 -0.04 48.89 9.06
C PHE A 19 1.00 47.83 9.42
N THR A 20 1.55 47.85 10.64
CA THR A 20 2.53 46.84 11.07
C THR A 20 1.91 45.45 11.19
N ALA A 21 0.66 45.35 11.64
CA ALA A 21 -0.06 44.09 11.73
C ALA A 21 -0.33 43.46 10.34
N LEU A 22 -0.69 44.28 9.34
CA LEU A 22 -0.94 43.79 7.97
C LEU A 22 0.33 43.30 7.27
N VAL A 23 1.47 43.97 7.49
CA VAL A 23 2.77 43.52 6.96
C VAL A 23 3.21 42.20 7.59
N LEU A 24 3.04 42.05 8.91
CA LEU A 24 3.36 40.81 9.62
C LEU A 24 2.49 39.63 9.15
N VAL A 25 1.16 39.82 9.04
CA VAL A 25 0.25 38.75 8.57
C VAL A 25 0.51 38.40 7.09
N GLY A 26 0.76 39.39 6.23
CA GLY A 26 1.12 39.15 4.83
C GLY A 26 2.43 38.37 4.68
N SER A 27 3.46 38.73 5.45
CA SER A 27 4.75 38.01 5.43
C SER A 27 4.66 36.58 5.99
N LEU A 28 3.85 36.36 7.04
CA LEU A 28 3.58 35.02 7.57
C LEU A 28 2.79 34.16 6.58
N GLY A 29 1.79 34.73 5.90
CA GLY A 29 1.02 34.02 4.88
C GLY A 29 1.88 33.57 3.69
N VAL A 30 2.76 34.45 3.18
CA VAL A 30 3.70 34.13 2.10
C VAL A 30 4.75 33.11 2.57
N GLY A 31 5.26 33.26 3.80
CA GLY A 31 6.22 32.31 4.38
C GLY A 31 5.62 30.90 4.54
N LEU A 32 4.42 30.80 5.11
CA LEU A 32 3.70 29.53 5.26
C LEU A 32 3.32 28.91 3.90
N TRP A 33 2.93 29.74 2.93
CA TRP A 33 2.65 29.26 1.57
C TRP A 33 3.91 28.73 0.88
N ALA A 34 5.04 29.43 0.99
CA ALA A 34 6.31 28.99 0.42
C ALA A 34 6.83 27.69 1.08
N VAL A 35 6.70 27.57 2.41
CA VAL A 35 7.04 26.33 3.13
C VAL A 35 6.12 25.18 2.70
N GLY A 36 4.80 25.41 2.62
CA GLY A 36 3.86 24.40 2.15
C GLY A 36 4.13 23.93 0.72
N GLN A 37 4.55 24.83 -0.17
CA GLN A 37 4.94 24.50 -1.54
C GLN A 37 6.27 23.73 -1.59
N ALA A 38 7.25 24.08 -0.75
CA ALA A 38 8.51 23.36 -0.66
C ALA A 38 8.32 21.94 -0.10
N GLU A 39 7.54 21.78 0.97
CA GLU A 39 7.19 20.47 1.54
C GLU A 39 6.39 19.61 0.55
N SER A 40 5.50 20.23 -0.23
CA SER A 40 4.74 19.54 -1.27
C SER A 40 5.63 19.11 -2.44
N ALA A 41 6.57 19.96 -2.87
CA ALA A 41 7.53 19.65 -3.92
C ALA A 41 8.56 18.59 -3.49
N GLU A 42 8.90 18.53 -2.20
CA GLU A 42 9.81 17.54 -1.66
C GLU A 42 9.13 16.18 -1.42
N ARG A 43 7.86 16.18 -1.01
CA ARG A 43 7.01 14.97 -1.01
C ARG A 43 6.78 14.44 -2.43
N ALA A 44 6.69 15.32 -3.43
CA ALA A 44 6.57 14.91 -4.83
C ALA A 44 7.82 14.21 -5.38
N ARG A 45 8.98 14.25 -4.69
CA ARG A 45 10.23 13.59 -5.12
C ARG A 45 10.63 12.37 -4.30
N LYS A 46 9.98 12.09 -3.16
CA LYS A 46 10.33 10.93 -2.33
C LYS A 46 9.32 9.81 -2.58
N PRO A 47 9.76 8.56 -2.84
CA PRO A 47 8.85 7.44 -2.97
C PRO A 47 8.05 7.27 -1.67
N ALA A 48 6.80 6.82 -1.81
CA ALA A 48 5.92 6.57 -0.67
C ALA A 48 6.58 5.59 0.30
N ALA A 49 6.68 5.99 1.56
CA ALA A 49 7.12 5.09 2.62
C ALA A 49 5.99 4.11 2.98
N CYS A 50 6.36 2.90 3.39
CA CYS A 50 5.40 1.93 3.88
C CYS A 50 4.69 2.45 5.11
N SER A 51 3.39 2.72 4.96
CA SER A 51 2.50 2.98 6.09
C SER A 51 1.96 1.64 6.60
N GLY A 52 2.13 1.37 7.90
CA GLY A 52 1.49 0.25 8.56
C GLY A 52 0.03 0.59 8.85
N GLY A 53 -0.88 -0.36 8.64
CA GLY A 53 -2.14 -0.40 9.40
C GLY A 53 -1.85 -0.39 10.91
N GLY A 54 -2.85 -0.06 11.73
CA GLY A 54 -2.71 -0.05 13.19
C GLY A 54 -2.14 -1.36 13.77
N PRO A 55 -1.77 -1.36 15.06
CA PRO A 55 -1.08 -2.49 15.69
C PRO A 55 -1.78 -3.81 15.37
N GLU A 56 -1.03 -4.76 14.80
CA GLU A 56 -1.55 -6.08 14.43
C GLU A 56 -1.88 -6.86 15.70
N GLU A 57 -3.10 -7.40 15.79
CA GLU A 57 -3.42 -8.34 16.86
C GLU A 57 -2.65 -9.63 16.61
N PRO A 58 -1.89 -10.14 17.60
CA PRO A 58 -1.18 -11.39 17.45
C PRO A 58 -2.21 -12.52 17.29
N VAL A 59 -2.21 -13.17 16.12
CA VAL A 59 -2.95 -14.41 15.92
C VAL A 59 -2.38 -15.42 16.91
N ARG A 60 -3.20 -15.88 17.84
CA ARG A 60 -2.82 -16.89 18.82
C ARG A 60 -2.59 -18.21 18.11
N SER A 61 -1.33 -18.58 17.90
CA SER A 61 -0.95 -19.95 17.58
C SER A 61 -0.68 -20.69 18.89
N ASP A 62 -1.49 -21.71 19.19
CA ASP A 62 -1.19 -22.64 20.28
C ASP A 62 -0.01 -23.52 19.81
N GLY A 63 1.13 -23.40 20.49
CA GLY A 63 2.34 -24.16 20.20
C GLY A 63 3.42 -23.35 19.49
N GLU A 64 4.58 -23.28 20.13
CA GLU A 64 5.80 -22.64 19.65
C GLU A 64 6.20 -23.14 18.25
N THR A 65 6.15 -22.29 17.20
CA THR A 65 7.01 -22.33 15.99
C THR A 65 6.60 -21.31 14.90
N ALA A 66 7.62 -20.67 14.29
CA ALA A 66 7.60 -19.75 13.12
C ALA A 66 6.79 -18.44 13.23
N ARG A 67 7.51 -17.31 13.37
CA ARG A 67 6.95 -15.95 13.27
C ARG A 67 6.26 -15.76 11.90
N HIS A 68 4.99 -15.38 11.92
CA HIS A 68 4.27 -14.91 10.74
C HIS A 68 4.83 -13.55 10.29
N VAL A 69 4.94 -13.34 8.97
CA VAL A 69 5.27 -12.02 8.42
C VAL A 69 4.12 -11.05 8.67
N SER A 70 4.45 -9.83 9.07
CA SER A 70 3.51 -8.72 9.20
C SER A 70 3.21 -8.09 7.84
N GLY A 71 2.11 -7.33 7.74
CA GLY A 71 1.82 -6.54 6.55
C GLY A 71 2.89 -5.49 6.27
N ALA A 72 3.49 -4.92 7.33
CA ALA A 72 4.59 -3.96 7.20
C ALA A 72 5.86 -4.60 6.60
N GLU A 73 6.20 -5.82 7.02
CA GLU A 73 7.32 -6.59 6.44
C GLU A 73 7.04 -6.95 4.97
N LEU A 74 5.81 -7.31 4.61
CA LEU A 74 5.43 -7.52 3.21
C LEU A 74 5.55 -6.22 2.39
N CYS A 75 5.13 -5.08 2.95
CA CYS A 75 5.27 -3.80 2.28
C CYS A 75 6.73 -3.44 2.06
N ALA A 76 7.58 -3.64 3.06
CA ALA A 76 9.02 -3.38 2.94
C ALA A 76 9.66 -4.26 1.85
N ALA A 77 9.27 -5.53 1.75
CA ALA A 77 9.74 -6.43 0.69
C ALA A 77 9.24 -6.02 -0.70
N LEU A 78 8.02 -5.50 -0.80
CA LEU A 78 7.39 -5.10 -2.07
C LEU A 78 7.84 -3.72 -2.56
N ASN A 79 7.96 -2.74 -1.66
CA ASN A 79 8.27 -1.33 -1.95
C ASN A 79 9.77 -1.10 -2.19
N ARG A 80 10.29 -1.78 -3.21
CA ARG A 80 11.70 -1.77 -3.59
C ARG A 80 12.03 -0.58 -4.48
N PRO A 81 13.29 -0.09 -4.44
CA PRO A 81 13.71 1.01 -5.31
C PRO A 81 13.70 0.66 -6.80
N ASP A 82 13.89 -0.62 -7.16
CA ASP A 82 13.94 -1.10 -8.55
C ASP A 82 12.59 -1.65 -9.05
N LEU A 83 11.50 -1.50 -8.26
CA LEU A 83 10.19 -2.00 -8.67
C LEU A 83 9.71 -1.40 -10.01
N ALA A 84 10.04 -0.13 -10.25
CA ALA A 84 9.70 0.57 -11.48
C ALA A 84 10.38 -0.07 -12.71
N ASP A 85 11.65 -0.47 -12.56
CA ASP A 85 12.39 -1.17 -13.61
C ASP A 85 11.82 -2.57 -13.86
N LEU A 86 11.43 -3.28 -12.78
CA LEU A 86 10.79 -4.60 -12.90
C LEU A 86 9.47 -4.55 -13.66
N LEU A 87 8.72 -3.45 -13.51
CA LEU A 87 7.45 -3.20 -14.19
C LEU A 87 7.63 -2.60 -15.60
N GLY A 88 8.84 -2.16 -15.95
CA GLY A 88 9.10 -1.47 -17.20
C GLY A 88 8.50 -0.06 -17.27
N THR A 89 8.27 0.57 -16.11
CA THR A 89 7.70 1.94 -16.02
C THR A 89 8.75 3.05 -16.04
N GLY A 90 10.05 2.71 -16.11
CA GLY A 90 11.14 3.69 -16.07
C GLY A 90 11.37 4.23 -14.66
N GLU A 91 11.68 5.52 -14.51
CA GLU A 91 12.03 6.15 -13.22
C GLU A 91 10.80 6.58 -12.37
N GLU A 92 9.66 5.94 -12.58
CA GLU A 92 8.45 6.21 -11.80
C GLU A 92 8.67 5.86 -10.32
N LEU A 93 8.17 6.70 -9.42
CA LEU A 93 8.27 6.49 -7.98
C LEU A 93 6.96 5.93 -7.43
N ALA A 94 7.07 5.10 -6.38
CA ALA A 94 5.89 4.64 -5.65
C ALA A 94 5.10 5.84 -5.11
N THR A 95 3.82 5.94 -5.47
CA THR A 95 2.91 7.01 -5.01
C THR A 95 2.12 6.58 -3.78
N ILE A 96 1.88 5.28 -3.64
CA ILE A 96 1.22 4.68 -2.48
C ILE A 96 2.00 3.41 -2.10
N ALA A 97 2.29 3.26 -0.81
CA ALA A 97 2.85 2.04 -0.24
C ALA A 97 2.24 1.81 1.15
N TYR A 98 1.60 0.66 1.34
CA TYR A 98 1.08 0.30 2.65
C TYR A 98 1.06 -1.21 2.88
N GLY A 99 1.16 -1.56 4.15
CA GLY A 99 1.06 -2.92 4.67
C GLY A 99 -0.08 -3.02 5.67
N ARG A 100 -0.80 -4.13 5.68
CA ARG A 100 -1.86 -4.40 6.66
C ARG A 100 -1.82 -5.85 7.10
N GLY A 101 -1.91 -6.06 8.40
CA GLY A 101 -2.27 -7.36 8.94
C GLY A 101 -3.67 -7.79 8.49
N GLY A 102 -3.97 -9.06 8.65
CA GLY A 102 -5.27 -9.60 8.32
C GLY A 102 -5.40 -10.97 8.92
N SER A 103 -6.64 -11.39 9.14
CA SER A 103 -6.93 -12.77 9.51
C SER A 103 -8.26 -13.21 8.92
N ARG A 104 -8.38 -14.52 8.73
CA ARG A 104 -9.58 -15.19 8.23
C ARG A 104 -9.82 -16.44 9.07
N ARG A 105 -11.08 -16.79 9.29
CA ARG A 105 -11.44 -18.11 9.84
C ARG A 105 -11.48 -19.18 8.75
N ASP A 106 -10.90 -20.33 9.04
CA ASP A 106 -11.06 -21.53 8.23
C ASP A 106 -12.40 -22.25 8.50
N ALA A 107 -12.59 -23.41 7.87
CA ALA A 107 -13.80 -24.20 8.00
C ALA A 107 -14.03 -24.73 9.44
N ASP A 108 -12.95 -24.91 10.20
CA ASP A 108 -12.97 -25.35 11.60
C ASP A 108 -13.10 -24.17 12.58
N GLY A 109 -13.19 -22.94 12.06
CA GLY A 109 -13.32 -21.72 12.83
C GLY A 109 -11.99 -21.19 13.40
N GLN A 110 -10.86 -21.80 13.05
CA GLN A 110 -9.53 -21.37 13.48
C GLN A 110 -9.09 -20.13 12.70
N GLU A 111 -8.38 -19.24 13.39
CA GLU A 111 -7.91 -17.99 12.81
C GLU A 111 -6.59 -18.20 12.06
N ILE A 112 -6.57 -17.81 10.79
CA ILE A 112 -5.42 -17.88 9.89
C ILE A 112 -4.96 -16.46 9.57
N ALA A 113 -3.70 -16.16 9.82
CA ALA A 113 -3.08 -14.91 9.42
C ALA A 113 -3.07 -14.77 7.88
N THR A 114 -3.50 -13.60 7.40
CA THR A 114 -3.55 -13.22 5.98
C THR A 114 -3.02 -11.79 5.77
N PRO A 115 -1.76 -11.50 6.14
CA PRO A 115 -1.16 -10.19 5.93
C PRO A 115 -1.11 -9.83 4.44
N THR A 116 -1.22 -8.53 4.16
CA THR A 116 -1.22 -7.98 2.81
C THR A 116 -0.36 -6.73 2.72
N ALA A 117 0.14 -6.46 1.53
CA ALA A 117 0.80 -5.21 1.17
C ALA A 117 0.42 -4.79 -0.25
N ARG A 118 0.48 -3.48 -0.49
CA ARG A 118 0.20 -2.89 -1.81
C ARG A 118 1.13 -1.73 -2.09
N VAL A 119 1.60 -1.66 -3.33
CA VAL A 119 2.38 -0.55 -3.87
C VAL A 119 1.75 -0.08 -5.19
N GLU A 120 1.57 1.22 -5.35
CA GLU A 120 1.14 1.86 -6.59
C GLU A 120 2.29 2.66 -7.20
N ILE A 121 2.59 2.43 -8.47
CA ILE A 121 3.75 2.99 -9.17
C ILE A 121 3.50 3.00 -10.67
N GLY A 122 3.74 4.13 -11.35
CA GLY A 122 3.63 4.21 -12.82
C GLY A 122 2.29 3.73 -13.42
N GLY A 123 1.18 3.88 -12.69
CA GLY A 123 -0.15 3.40 -13.11
C GLY A 123 -0.40 1.90 -12.91
N TYR A 124 0.59 1.16 -12.41
CA TYR A 124 0.45 -0.20 -11.92
C TYR A 124 0.09 -0.21 -10.44
N THR A 125 -0.60 -1.27 -10.05
CA THR A 125 -0.70 -1.65 -8.65
C THR A 125 -0.21 -3.08 -8.50
N VAL A 126 0.72 -3.26 -7.57
CA VAL A 126 1.24 -4.56 -7.18
C VAL A 126 0.75 -4.86 -5.76
N ALA A 127 0.25 -6.05 -5.53
CA ALA A 127 -0.09 -6.52 -4.20
C ALA A 127 0.62 -7.83 -3.88
N LEU A 128 1.00 -7.97 -2.62
CA LEU A 128 1.62 -9.17 -2.06
C LEU A 128 0.80 -9.58 -0.83
N SER A 129 0.45 -10.86 -0.75
CA SER A 129 -0.17 -11.42 0.45
C SER A 129 0.48 -12.73 0.83
N ALA A 130 0.35 -13.10 2.11
CA ALA A 130 0.75 -14.41 2.60
C ALA A 130 -0.45 -15.04 3.33
N THR A 131 -0.60 -16.36 3.23
CA THR A 131 -1.60 -17.14 3.95
C THR A 131 -0.93 -18.27 4.70
N TYR A 132 -1.32 -18.48 5.96
CA TYR A 132 -0.69 -19.43 6.88
C TYR A 132 -1.58 -20.65 7.17
N SER A 133 -2.29 -21.15 6.14
CA SER A 133 -3.13 -22.35 6.28
C SER A 133 -2.29 -23.63 6.33
N HIS A 134 -2.94 -24.72 6.75
CA HIS A 134 -2.38 -26.08 6.71
C HIS A 134 -2.68 -26.81 5.38
N LEU A 135 -3.26 -26.11 4.40
CA LEU A 135 -3.71 -26.69 3.14
C LEU A 135 -2.64 -26.52 2.05
N PRO A 136 -2.21 -27.61 1.39
CA PRO A 136 -1.34 -27.55 0.21
C PRO A 136 -1.98 -26.79 -0.93
N LEU A 137 -1.18 -26.06 -1.72
CA LEU A 137 -1.57 -25.30 -2.90
C LEU A 137 -2.35 -26.10 -3.92
N ALA A 138 -1.98 -27.38 -4.11
CA ALA A 138 -2.72 -28.29 -4.99
C ALA A 138 -4.21 -28.42 -4.63
N THR A 139 -4.58 -28.20 -3.36
CA THR A 139 -5.97 -28.32 -2.86
C THR A 139 -6.87 -27.23 -3.42
N TYR A 140 -6.35 -26.02 -3.64
CA TYR A 140 -7.10 -24.87 -4.13
C TYR A 140 -6.82 -24.52 -5.59
N ALA A 141 -5.90 -25.22 -6.26
CA ALA A 141 -5.58 -25.02 -7.67
C ALA A 141 -6.82 -25.07 -8.59
N GLY A 142 -7.76 -25.97 -8.33
CA GLY A 142 -9.01 -26.09 -9.10
C GLY A 142 -9.99 -24.92 -8.92
N LEU A 143 -9.77 -24.06 -7.92
CA LEU A 143 -10.58 -22.88 -7.66
C LEU A 143 -10.01 -21.60 -8.32
N LEU A 144 -8.80 -21.69 -8.90
CA LEU A 144 -8.14 -20.55 -9.52
C LEU A 144 -8.78 -20.25 -10.87
N THR A 145 -9.39 -19.07 -10.98
CA THR A 145 -10.05 -18.62 -12.20
C THR A 145 -9.06 -18.49 -13.35
N ASN A 146 -9.35 -19.16 -14.47
CA ASN A 146 -8.47 -19.22 -15.65
C ASN A 146 -7.02 -19.59 -15.28
N GLY A 147 -6.85 -20.46 -14.28
CA GLY A 147 -5.56 -20.94 -13.83
C GLY A 147 -4.81 -21.65 -14.97
N THR A 148 -3.53 -21.35 -15.09
CA THR A 148 -2.60 -22.20 -15.84
C THR A 148 -2.26 -23.43 -15.01
N GLY A 149 -1.87 -24.53 -15.65
CA GLY A 149 -1.49 -25.76 -14.95
C GLY A 149 -0.33 -25.58 -13.96
N PRO A 150 -0.04 -26.61 -13.15
CA PRO A 150 1.02 -26.56 -12.16
C PRO A 150 2.36 -26.20 -12.79
N ARG A 151 3.12 -25.34 -12.13
CA ARG A 151 4.49 -24.97 -12.49
C ARG A 151 5.35 -24.80 -11.26
N THR A 152 6.63 -24.58 -11.48
CA THR A 152 7.60 -24.28 -10.43
C THR A 152 8.13 -22.87 -10.61
N VAL A 153 8.15 -22.09 -9.53
CA VAL A 153 8.74 -20.74 -9.47
C VAL A 153 9.56 -20.68 -8.18
N LEU A 154 10.82 -20.24 -8.25
CA LEU A 154 11.75 -20.22 -7.12
C LEU A 154 11.84 -21.58 -6.36
N GLY A 155 11.79 -22.69 -7.09
CA GLY A 155 11.85 -24.04 -6.52
C GLY A 155 10.59 -24.49 -5.79
N ARG A 156 9.47 -23.75 -5.92
CA ARG A 156 8.22 -24.01 -5.21
C ARG A 156 7.06 -24.26 -6.17
N PRO A 157 6.09 -25.12 -5.81
CA PRO A 157 4.84 -25.25 -6.56
C PRO A 157 4.14 -23.89 -6.69
N ALA A 158 3.66 -23.60 -7.90
CA ALA A 158 3.04 -22.32 -8.22
C ALA A 158 1.98 -22.47 -9.32
N TYR A 159 1.04 -21.52 -9.36
CA TYR A 159 0.01 -21.40 -10.39
C TYR A 159 -0.14 -19.93 -10.79
N LEU A 160 -0.20 -19.66 -12.10
CA LEU A 160 -0.67 -18.35 -12.59
C LEU A 160 -2.18 -18.40 -12.77
N TYR A 161 -2.87 -17.32 -12.43
CA TYR A 161 -4.30 -17.21 -12.61
C TYR A 161 -4.70 -15.76 -12.95
N SER A 162 -5.97 -15.59 -13.36
CA SER A 162 -6.53 -14.28 -13.66
C SER A 162 -7.72 -13.98 -12.77
N ASP A 163 -7.86 -12.72 -12.41
CA ASP A 163 -9.03 -12.23 -11.69
C ASP A 163 -9.41 -10.83 -12.20
N ARG A 164 -10.32 -10.15 -11.51
CA ARG A 164 -10.67 -8.75 -11.71
C ARG A 164 -10.76 -8.02 -10.38
N THR A 165 -10.35 -6.76 -10.37
CA THR A 165 -10.66 -5.88 -9.24
C THR A 165 -12.18 -5.62 -9.17
N LEU A 166 -12.64 -4.98 -8.11
CA LEU A 166 -14.01 -4.49 -8.00
C LEU A 166 -14.03 -2.97 -8.24
N ASP A 167 -14.91 -2.52 -9.12
CA ASP A 167 -15.23 -1.10 -9.28
C ASP A 167 -16.49 -0.77 -8.48
N VAL A 168 -16.39 0.19 -7.57
CA VAL A 168 -17.47 0.60 -6.67
C VAL A 168 -17.77 2.07 -6.91
N SER A 169 -18.93 2.37 -7.49
CA SER A 169 -19.36 3.76 -7.72
C SER A 169 -20.35 4.20 -6.63
N LEU A 170 -20.01 5.32 -5.95
CA LEU A 170 -20.85 5.98 -4.96
C LEU A 170 -21.40 7.28 -5.54
N ARG A 171 -22.72 7.39 -5.71
CA ARG A 171 -23.36 8.67 -6.07
C ARG A 171 -23.73 9.45 -4.81
N VAL A 172 -23.23 10.68 -4.71
CA VAL A 172 -23.59 11.62 -3.63
C VAL A 172 -25.02 12.12 -3.88
N GLY A 173 -25.95 11.77 -2.98
CA GLY A 173 -27.36 12.16 -3.09
C GLY A 173 -28.38 11.04 -2.80
N GLY A 174 -27.95 9.78 -2.68
CA GLY A 174 -28.78 8.71 -2.10
C GLY A 174 -28.87 7.41 -2.90
N VAL A 175 -28.54 6.33 -2.18
CA VAL A 175 -29.08 4.95 -2.26
C VAL A 175 -28.83 4.10 -3.51
N THR A 176 -27.74 4.31 -4.25
CA THR A 176 -27.23 3.24 -5.12
C THR A 176 -25.70 3.10 -5.03
N THR A 177 -25.27 1.98 -4.47
CA THR A 177 -23.92 1.43 -4.59
C THR A 177 -23.95 0.42 -5.73
N GLU A 178 -23.39 0.78 -6.87
CA GLU A 178 -23.19 -0.17 -7.97
C GLU A 178 -21.79 -0.77 -7.84
N THR A 179 -21.72 -2.09 -7.79
CA THR A 179 -20.45 -2.85 -7.85
C THR A 179 -20.38 -3.54 -9.20
N ARG A 180 -19.31 -3.30 -9.94
CA ARG A 180 -19.05 -3.94 -11.25
C ARG A 180 -17.68 -4.60 -11.24
N PRO A 181 -17.43 -5.58 -12.12
CA PRO A 181 -16.08 -6.06 -12.36
C PRO A 181 -15.20 -4.89 -12.83
N GLY A 182 -14.11 -4.67 -12.12
CA GLY A 182 -13.10 -3.67 -12.41
C GLY A 182 -12.07 -4.16 -13.42
N VAL A 183 -10.83 -3.72 -13.24
CA VAL A 183 -9.73 -3.97 -14.18
C VAL A 183 -9.22 -5.41 -14.09
N PRO A 184 -8.68 -5.98 -15.19
CA PRO A 184 -8.04 -7.29 -15.17
C PRO A 184 -6.86 -7.37 -14.19
N VAL A 185 -6.78 -8.47 -13.46
CA VAL A 185 -5.67 -8.81 -12.56
C VAL A 185 -4.97 -10.06 -13.08
N ARG A 186 -3.63 -10.05 -13.07
CA ARG A 186 -2.81 -11.25 -13.25
C ARG A 186 -2.10 -11.55 -11.94
N ALA A 187 -2.11 -12.81 -11.54
CA ALA A 187 -1.55 -13.21 -10.26
C ALA A 187 -0.81 -14.53 -10.34
N VAL A 188 0.20 -14.66 -9.48
CA VAL A 188 0.94 -15.89 -9.25
C VAL A 188 0.83 -16.23 -7.78
N ILE A 189 0.34 -17.43 -7.51
CA ILE A 189 0.29 -18.00 -6.17
C ILE A 189 1.36 -19.09 -6.06
N LEU A 190 2.16 -19.06 -4.99
CA LEU A 190 3.27 -19.98 -4.74
C LEU A 190 3.15 -20.59 -3.35
N ALA A 191 3.58 -21.83 -3.19
CA ALA A 191 3.65 -22.48 -1.90
C ALA A 191 4.71 -21.83 -0.99
N ARG A 192 4.43 -21.81 0.32
CA ARG A 192 5.35 -21.29 1.36
C ARG A 192 6.60 -22.13 1.58
N ASP A 193 6.68 -23.34 1.04
CA ASP A 193 7.88 -24.18 0.99
C ASP A 193 7.88 -25.05 -0.27
N ALA A 194 9.00 -25.71 -0.54
CA ALA A 194 9.15 -26.57 -1.71
C ALA A 194 8.32 -27.86 -1.60
N GLN A 195 7.93 -28.26 -0.38
CA GLN A 195 7.16 -29.47 -0.09
C GLN A 195 5.65 -29.25 -0.19
N ASP A 196 5.20 -28.01 -0.38
CA ASP A 196 3.80 -27.61 -0.33
C ASP A 196 3.12 -28.00 0.99
N SER A 197 3.81 -27.78 2.11
CA SER A 197 3.33 -28.22 3.44
C SER A 197 2.11 -27.45 3.95
N GLY A 198 1.78 -26.33 3.29
CA GLY A 198 0.58 -25.54 3.53
C GLY A 198 0.83 -24.05 3.43
N GLY A 199 -0.22 -23.31 3.10
CA GLY A 199 -0.17 -21.85 2.96
C GLY A 199 0.61 -21.39 1.73
N SER A 200 0.52 -20.09 1.45
CA SER A 200 1.02 -19.55 0.18
C SER A 200 1.48 -18.10 0.28
N PHE A 201 2.23 -17.67 -0.72
CA PHE A 201 2.39 -16.27 -1.11
C PHE A 201 1.62 -16.03 -2.41
N ASP A 202 0.94 -14.89 -2.50
CA ASP A 202 0.24 -14.46 -3.70
C ASP A 202 0.73 -13.08 -4.12
N VAL A 203 1.27 -12.99 -5.33
CA VAL A 203 1.66 -11.74 -5.97
C VAL A 203 0.66 -11.46 -7.08
N SER A 204 0.05 -10.28 -7.04
CA SER A 204 -0.91 -9.85 -8.04
C SER A 204 -0.55 -8.49 -8.62
N LEU A 205 -0.87 -8.32 -9.89
CA LEU A 205 -0.54 -7.15 -10.70
C LEU A 205 -1.77 -6.73 -11.50
N TRP A 206 -2.07 -5.44 -11.51
CA TRP A 206 -3.06 -4.85 -12.41
C TRP A 206 -2.68 -3.42 -12.80
N ARG A 207 -3.28 -2.95 -13.89
CA ARG A 207 -3.06 -1.59 -14.40
C ARG A 207 -4.32 -0.77 -14.26
N LYS A 208 -4.14 0.50 -13.89
CA LYS A 208 -5.24 1.48 -13.76
C LYS A 208 -5.94 1.76 -15.10
N ASP A 209 -5.22 1.62 -16.21
CA ASP A 209 -5.77 1.80 -17.57
C ASP A 209 -6.55 0.59 -18.10
N GLY A 210 -6.63 -0.51 -17.32
CA GLY A 210 -7.36 -1.71 -17.69
C GLY A 210 -6.66 -2.63 -18.69
N ALA A 211 -5.44 -2.31 -19.14
CA ALA A 211 -4.66 -3.24 -19.94
C ALA A 211 -4.22 -4.45 -19.09
N VAL A 212 -4.19 -5.63 -19.72
CA VAL A 212 -3.82 -6.88 -19.04
C VAL A 212 -2.30 -6.90 -18.84
N PRO A 213 -1.80 -7.05 -17.61
CA PRO A 213 -0.36 -7.21 -17.37
C PRO A 213 0.22 -8.48 -18.01
N ASP A 214 1.51 -8.45 -18.35
CA ASP A 214 2.23 -9.61 -18.88
C ASP A 214 2.66 -10.56 -17.74
N ASP A 215 2.44 -11.87 -17.91
CA ASP A 215 2.87 -12.90 -16.98
C ASP A 215 4.40 -12.91 -16.77
N ALA A 216 5.19 -12.55 -17.79
CA ALA A 216 6.64 -12.45 -17.68
C ALA A 216 7.06 -11.30 -16.75
N VAL A 217 6.32 -10.18 -16.75
CA VAL A 217 6.53 -9.07 -15.81
C VAL A 217 6.14 -9.49 -14.40
N LEU A 218 4.97 -10.14 -14.25
CA LEU A 218 4.51 -10.67 -12.97
C LEU A 218 5.51 -11.64 -12.34
N LEU A 219 6.01 -12.61 -13.12
CA LEU A 219 6.99 -13.58 -12.65
C LEU A 219 8.31 -12.92 -12.25
N ARG A 220 8.80 -11.96 -13.04
CA ARG A 220 10.01 -11.18 -12.70
C ARG A 220 9.86 -10.45 -11.37
N VAL A 221 8.70 -9.82 -11.13
CA VAL A 221 8.39 -9.17 -9.86
C VAL A 221 8.38 -10.20 -8.72
N ALA A 222 7.68 -11.32 -8.88
CA ALA A 222 7.61 -12.36 -7.85
C ALA A 222 9.00 -12.95 -7.52
N GLU A 223 9.80 -13.26 -8.55
CA GLU A 223 11.14 -13.81 -8.42
C GLU A 223 12.10 -12.90 -7.68
N GLN A 224 11.90 -11.59 -7.81
CA GLN A 224 12.72 -10.59 -7.15
C GLN A 224 12.21 -10.26 -5.74
N VAL A 225 10.90 -10.09 -5.56
CA VAL A 225 10.28 -9.67 -4.30
C VAL A 225 10.29 -10.78 -3.27
N LEU A 226 9.86 -12.00 -3.64
CA LEU A 226 9.61 -13.06 -2.66
C LEU A 226 10.86 -13.49 -1.87
N PRO A 227 12.07 -13.58 -2.47
CA PRO A 227 13.28 -13.89 -1.71
C PRO A 227 13.66 -12.87 -0.64
N THR A 228 13.09 -11.66 -0.70
CA THR A 228 13.35 -10.59 0.29
C THR A 228 12.36 -10.60 1.45
N VAL A 229 11.32 -11.43 1.38
CA VAL A 229 10.34 -11.56 2.46
C VAL A 229 10.99 -12.25 3.67
N PRO A 230 10.86 -11.71 4.90
CA PRO A 230 11.40 -12.35 6.08
C PRO A 230 10.90 -13.78 6.25
N GLY A 231 11.80 -14.71 6.60
CA GLY A 231 11.47 -16.13 6.73
C GLY A 231 11.43 -16.91 5.41
N TRP A 232 11.74 -16.28 4.28
CA TRP A 232 11.94 -17.00 3.02
C TRP A 232 13.18 -17.92 3.11
N THR A 233 12.95 -19.22 3.02
CA THR A 233 14.02 -20.22 2.91
C THR A 233 14.33 -20.50 1.44
N THR A 234 15.60 -20.47 1.04
CA THR A 234 15.97 -20.92 -0.31
C THR A 234 15.70 -22.41 -0.41
N ALA A 235 14.99 -22.84 -1.45
CA ALA A 235 14.88 -24.25 -1.78
C ALA A 235 16.31 -24.76 -2.03
N GLY A 236 16.75 -25.72 -1.21
CA GLY A 236 18.06 -26.38 -1.35
C GLY A 236 18.07 -27.41 -2.47
#